data_AF-A0A928P680-F1
#
_entry.id   AF-A0A928P680-F1
#
_cell.length_a   1.000
_cell.length_b   1.000
_cell.length_c   1.000
_cell.angle_alpha   90.00
_cell.angle_beta   90.00
_cell.angle_gamma   90.00
#
_symmetry.space_group_name_H-M   'P 1'
#
loop_
_entity.id
_entity.type
_entity.pdbx_description
1 polymer ?
#
loop_
_entity_poly.entity_id
_entity_poly.type
_entity_poly.pdbx_seq_one_letter_code
_entity_poly.pdbx_strand_id
1 'polypeptide(L)'
;MQNNDTLKLLRECDAGVKMGLSSINDVLPDVKSQGMRQDLTNCRDQHETLLSEIKTKLADNCDKGKEPAPAAKGMSWMKTNVKMALEPTDNTVADLITDGCNMGVKSLHRYLNQYHQADSDSKGIATRLIQLEDDLAKQMRKYL
;
A
#
# COMPACT_ATOMS: atom_id res chain seq x y z
N MET A 1 20.59 -4.67 -20.63
CA MET A 1 19.78 -5.73 -20.00
C MET A 1 18.72 -5.04 -19.15
N GLN A 2 17.44 -5.20 -19.46
CA GLN A 2 16.37 -4.75 -18.55
C GLN A 2 16.50 -5.56 -17.26
N ASN A 3 16.61 -4.88 -16.13
CA ASN A 3 16.72 -5.55 -14.84
C ASN A 3 15.33 -6.08 -14.48
N ASN A 4 15.10 -7.37 -14.73
CA ASN A 4 13.81 -8.02 -14.51
C ASN A 4 13.33 -7.84 -13.06
N ASP A 5 14.27 -7.75 -12.12
CA ASP A 5 14.02 -7.51 -10.69
C ASP A 5 13.43 -6.11 -10.44
N THR A 6 13.92 -5.07 -11.12
CA THR A 6 13.37 -3.70 -11.02
C THR A 6 11.90 -3.68 -11.43
N LEU A 7 11.59 -4.23 -12.60
CA LEU A 7 10.21 -4.22 -13.13
C LEU A 7 9.26 -5.01 -12.24
N LYS A 8 9.70 -6.17 -11.73
CA LYS A 8 8.90 -6.97 -10.80
C LYS A 8 8.68 -6.25 -9.47
N LEU A 9 9.73 -5.70 -8.87
CA LEU A 9 9.63 -4.95 -7.61
C LEU A 9 8.67 -3.77 -7.74
N LEU A 10 8.77 -2.98 -8.82
CA LEU A 10 7.88 -1.84 -9.06
C LEU A 10 6.42 -2.28 -9.25
N ARG A 11 6.16 -3.41 -9.92
CA ARG A 11 4.80 -3.96 -10.08
C ARG A 11 4.21 -4.43 -8.75
N GLU A 12 5.00 -5.07 -7.90
CA GLU A 12 4.57 -5.44 -6.56
C GLU A 12 4.29 -4.20 -5.70
N CYS A 13 5.12 -3.15 -5.80
CA CYS A 13 4.86 -1.88 -5.13
C CYS A 13 3.59 -1.20 -5.66
N ASP A 14 3.37 -1.17 -6.98
CA ASP A 14 2.15 -0.63 -7.59
C ASP A 14 0.89 -1.35 -7.08
N ALA A 15 0.94 -2.68 -7.02
CA ALA A 15 -0.15 -3.50 -6.48
C ALA A 15 -0.37 -3.22 -4.99
N GLY A 16 0.70 -3.20 -4.18
CA GLY A 16 0.65 -2.90 -2.75
C GLY A 16 0.04 -1.52 -2.47
N VAL A 17 0.49 -0.48 -3.17
CA VAL A 17 -0.03 0.88 -3.01
C VAL A 17 -1.50 0.96 -3.39
N LYS A 18 -1.93 0.36 -4.50
CA LYS A 18 -3.34 0.31 -4.90
C LYS A 18 -4.21 -0.42 -3.86
N MET A 19 -3.69 -1.50 -3.29
CA MET A 19 -4.37 -2.22 -2.21
C MET A 19 -4.49 -1.37 -0.95
N GLY A 20 -3.44 -0.67 -0.53
CA GLY A 20 -3.47 0.27 0.59
C GLY A 20 -4.51 1.37 0.38
N LEU A 21 -4.51 2.02 -0.79
CA LEU A 21 -5.48 3.04 -1.18
C LEU A 21 -6.93 2.52 -1.14
N SER A 22 -7.20 1.34 -1.70
CA SER A 22 -8.54 0.76 -1.65
C SER A 22 -8.96 0.48 -0.22
N SER A 23 -8.06 -0.09 0.59
CA SER A 23 -8.32 -0.47 1.98
C SER A 23 -8.65 0.76 2.84
N ILE A 24 -7.85 1.82 2.73
CA ILE A 24 -8.12 3.09 3.42
C ILE A 24 -9.46 3.68 2.98
N ASN A 25 -9.73 3.74 1.68
CA ASN A 25 -11.00 4.29 1.16
C ASN A 25 -12.22 3.46 1.57
N ASP A 26 -12.07 2.15 1.73
CA ASP A 26 -13.16 1.27 2.15
C ASP A 26 -13.54 1.48 3.62
N VAL A 27 -12.61 1.89 4.49
CA VAL A 27 -12.88 2.07 5.93
C VAL A 27 -13.10 3.52 6.36
N LEU A 28 -12.63 4.50 5.57
CA LEU A 28 -12.83 5.92 5.86
C LEU A 28 -14.29 6.31 6.16
N PRO A 29 -15.33 5.74 5.53
CA PRO A 29 -16.72 6.04 5.88
C PRO A 29 -17.10 5.63 7.31
N ASP A 30 -16.50 4.57 7.84
CA ASP A 30 -16.87 3.97 9.13
C ASP A 30 -16.10 4.56 10.33
N VAL A 31 -15.08 5.39 10.06
CA VAL A 31 -14.26 6.05 11.09
C VAL A 31 -14.97 7.24 11.72
N LYS A 32 -15.18 7.22 13.03
CA LYS A 32 -15.82 8.28 13.82
C LYS A 32 -14.79 9.28 14.35
N SER A 33 -13.61 8.82 14.73
CA SER A 33 -12.51 9.66 15.21
C SER A 33 -11.97 10.58 14.11
N GLN A 34 -12.09 11.89 14.33
CA GLN A 34 -11.53 12.89 13.42
C GLN A 34 -10.01 12.76 13.28
N GLY A 35 -9.31 12.43 14.38
CA GLY A 35 -7.86 12.21 14.36
C GLY A 35 -7.49 11.03 13.48
N MET A 36 -8.20 9.91 13.62
CA MET A 36 -7.95 8.71 12.83
C MET A 36 -8.24 8.93 11.36
N ARG A 37 -9.34 9.63 11.05
CA ARG A 37 -9.69 10.05 9.69
C ARG A 37 -8.56 10.88 9.06
N GLN A 38 -7.96 11.80 9.82
CA GLN A 38 -6.86 12.63 9.33
C GLN A 38 -5.59 11.80 9.08
N ASP A 39 -5.22 10.90 10.01
CA ASP A 39 -4.07 10.01 9.86
C ASP A 39 -4.21 9.13 8.60
N LEU A 40 -5.37 8.51 8.42
CA LEU A 40 -5.69 7.69 7.24
C LEU A 40 -5.67 8.51 5.93
N THR A 41 -6.23 9.71 5.95
CA THR A 41 -6.24 10.60 4.78
C THR A 41 -4.82 11.02 4.39
N ASN A 42 -3.99 11.40 5.36
CA ASN A 42 -2.59 11.74 5.12
C ASN A 42 -1.82 10.56 4.51
N CYS A 43 -2.00 9.36 5.07
CA CYS A 43 -1.34 8.17 4.53
C CYS A 43 -1.82 7.83 3.11
N ARG A 44 -3.12 7.99 2.83
CA ARG A 44 -3.68 7.83 1.47
C ARG A 44 -3.03 8.80 0.48
N ASP A 45 -2.91 10.07 0.82
CA ASP A 45 -2.34 11.08 -0.08
C ASP A 45 -0.84 10.82 -0.35
N GLN A 46 -0.10 10.31 0.66
CA GLN A 46 1.28 9.84 0.49
C GLN A 46 1.36 8.61 -0.42
N HIS A 47 0.41 7.68 -0.30
CA HIS A 47 0.29 6.53 -1.20
C HIS A 47 0.00 6.97 -2.64
N GLU A 48 -0.86 7.96 -2.88
CA GLU A 48 -1.13 8.49 -4.22
C GLU A 48 0.12 9.14 -4.86
N THR A 49 0.92 9.82 -4.03
CA THR A 49 2.21 10.39 -4.45
C THR A 49 3.17 9.28 -4.88
N LEU A 50 3.35 8.24 -4.05
CA LEU A 50 4.17 7.09 -4.41
C LEU A 50 3.65 6.34 -5.64
N LEU A 51 2.34 6.20 -5.80
CA LEU A 51 1.73 5.56 -6.96
C LEU A 51 2.11 6.29 -8.26
N SER A 52 2.13 7.63 -8.21
CA SER A 52 2.51 8.47 -9.34
C SER A 52 3.98 8.26 -9.71
N GLU A 53 4.87 8.25 -8.71
CA GLU A 53 6.30 7.94 -8.92
C GLU A 53 6.52 6.54 -9.51
N ILE A 54 5.82 5.53 -8.98
CA ILE A 54 5.89 4.14 -9.46
C ILE A 54 5.45 4.06 -10.92
N LYS A 55 4.34 4.71 -11.27
CA LYS A 55 3.82 4.72 -12.65
C LYS A 55 4.80 5.39 -13.62
N THR A 56 5.39 6.52 -13.24
CA THR A 56 6.42 7.16 -14.06
C THR A 56 7.60 6.22 -14.29
N LYS A 57 8.13 5.59 -13.24
CA LYS A 57 9.23 4.63 -13.39
C LYS A 57 8.84 3.40 -14.20
N LEU A 58 7.64 2.87 -14.02
CA LEU A 58 7.14 1.75 -14.82
C LEU A 58 7.02 2.13 -16.29
N ALA A 59 6.53 3.33 -16.60
CA ALA A 59 6.46 3.85 -17.98
C ALA A 59 7.86 3.96 -18.59
N ASP A 60 8.82 4.58 -17.91
CA ASP A 60 10.21 4.71 -18.37
C ASP A 60 10.89 3.35 -18.65
N ASN A 61 10.48 2.31 -17.89
CA ASN A 61 10.97 0.95 -18.07
C ASN A 61 10.18 0.15 -19.12
N CYS A 62 8.88 0.44 -19.32
CA CYS A 62 7.98 -0.23 -20.29
C CYS A 62 8.01 0.41 -21.69
N ASP A 63 8.42 1.67 -21.85
CA ASP A 63 8.74 2.24 -23.16
C ASP A 63 9.93 1.50 -23.81
N LYS A 64 10.69 0.74 -22.99
CA LYS A 64 11.72 -0.20 -23.42
C LYS A 64 11.21 -1.64 -23.62
N GLY A 65 9.92 -1.92 -23.40
CA GLY A 65 9.30 -3.24 -23.55
C GLY A 65 7.81 -3.29 -23.14
N LYS A 66 6.92 -3.36 -24.14
CA LYS A 66 5.46 -3.60 -24.17
C LYS A 66 4.70 -3.66 -22.82
N GLU A 67 3.64 -2.85 -22.75
CA GLU A 67 2.69 -2.68 -21.65
C GLU A 67 2.10 -4.00 -21.10
N PRO A 68 2.07 -4.21 -19.77
CA PRO A 68 1.23 -5.22 -19.15
C PRO A 68 -0.23 -4.75 -19.03
N ALA A 69 -1.17 -5.70 -19.17
CA ALA A 69 -2.61 -5.48 -19.22
C ALA A 69 -3.21 -4.83 -17.96
N PRO A 70 -4.40 -4.20 -18.05
CA PRO A 70 -5.05 -3.52 -16.92
C PRO A 70 -5.35 -4.48 -15.76
N ALA A 71 -4.84 -4.18 -14.56
CA ALA A 71 -5.19 -4.90 -13.36
C ALA A 71 -6.68 -4.68 -13.03
N ALA A 72 -7.42 -5.78 -12.87
CA ALA A 72 -8.80 -5.74 -12.40
C ALA A 72 -8.84 -5.11 -11.00
N LYS A 73 -9.74 -4.14 -10.81
CA LYS A 73 -10.02 -3.56 -9.49
C LYS A 73 -10.68 -4.63 -8.64
N GLY A 74 -9.90 -5.35 -7.84
CA GLY A 74 -10.38 -6.33 -6.88
C GLY A 74 -11.03 -5.67 -5.66
N MET A 75 -12.01 -6.35 -5.07
CA MET A 75 -12.60 -5.97 -3.78
C MET A 75 -11.53 -6.07 -2.68
N SER A 76 -11.35 -5.03 -1.86
CA SER A 76 -10.40 -5.09 -0.75
C SER A 76 -10.89 -6.08 0.31
N TRP A 77 -9.96 -6.90 0.83
CA TRP A 77 -10.18 -7.76 1.98
C TRP A 77 -10.71 -6.98 3.20
N MET A 78 -10.26 -5.73 3.33
CA MET A 78 -10.62 -4.87 4.45
C MET A 78 -12.11 -4.48 4.43
N LYS A 79 -12.67 -4.24 3.23
CA LYS A 79 -14.10 -3.98 3.04
C LYS A 79 -14.96 -5.13 3.54
N THR A 80 -14.54 -6.36 3.25
CA THR A 80 -15.26 -7.57 3.67
C THR A 80 -15.24 -7.69 5.19
N ASN A 81 -14.08 -7.49 5.82
CA ASN A 81 -13.96 -7.59 7.27
C ASN A 81 -14.76 -6.50 8.00
N VAL A 82 -14.71 -5.25 7.53
CA VAL A 82 -15.52 -4.16 8.10
C VAL A 82 -17.01 -4.43 7.95
N LYS A 83 -17.48 -4.88 6.77
CA LYS A 83 -18.90 -5.21 6.56
C LYS A 83 -19.38 -6.39 7.40
N MET A 84 -18.50 -7.32 7.76
CA MET A 84 -18.83 -8.43 8.65
C MET A 84 -18.85 -8.04 10.12
N ALA A 85 -18.29 -6.87 10.49
CA ALA A 85 -18.39 -6.38 11.85
C ALA A 85 -19.84 -5.93 12.14
N LEU A 86 -20.40 -6.43 13.25
CA LEU A 86 -21.76 -6.10 13.69
C LEU A 86 -21.95 -4.59 13.93
N GLU A 87 -20.93 -3.95 14.50
CA GLU A 87 -20.83 -2.48 14.63
C GLU A 87 -19.37 -2.06 14.41
N PRO A 88 -19.01 -1.44 13.27
CA PRO A 88 -17.66 -0.95 13.07
C PRO A 88 -17.37 0.20 14.05
N THR A 89 -16.34 -0.01 14.87
CA THR A 89 -15.79 0.98 15.80
C THR A 89 -14.43 1.45 15.32
N ASP A 90 -13.97 2.60 15.83
CA ASP A 90 -12.63 3.10 15.51
C ASP A 90 -11.55 2.07 15.88
N ASN A 91 -11.72 1.34 17.00
CA ASN A 91 -10.82 0.26 17.40
C ASN A 91 -10.82 -0.89 16.39
N THR A 92 -11.99 -1.32 15.91
CA THR A 92 -12.09 -2.36 14.88
C THR A 92 -11.40 -1.93 13.58
N VAL A 93 -11.57 -0.67 13.17
CA VAL A 93 -10.87 -0.15 11.97
C VAL A 93 -9.36 -0.06 12.23
N ALA A 94 -8.95 0.36 13.42
CA ALA A 94 -7.54 0.50 13.79
C ALA A 94 -6.83 -0.85 13.84
N ASP A 95 -7.50 -1.90 14.35
CA ASP A 95 -7.03 -3.28 14.31
C ASP A 95 -6.82 -3.74 12.87
N LEU A 96 -7.84 -3.58 12.02
CA LEU A 96 -7.76 -4.00 10.62
C LEU A 96 -6.64 -3.27 9.86
N ILE A 97 -6.49 -1.96 10.08
CA ILE A 97 -5.43 -1.17 9.43
C ILE A 97 -4.06 -1.65 9.90
N THR A 98 -3.90 -1.85 11.21
CA THR A 98 -2.66 -2.34 11.80
C THR A 98 -2.25 -3.69 11.20
N ASP A 99 -3.20 -4.63 11.09
CA ASP A 99 -2.95 -5.94 10.49
C ASP A 99 -2.58 -5.84 9.00
N GLY A 100 -3.31 -4.98 8.26
CA GLY A 100 -3.02 -4.67 6.87
C GLY A 100 -1.60 -4.17 6.64
N CYS A 101 -1.20 -3.16 7.42
CA CYS A 101 0.13 -2.56 7.37
C CYS A 101 1.22 -3.59 7.73
N ASN A 102 1.04 -4.37 8.79
CA ASN A 102 2.00 -5.40 9.20
C ASN A 102 2.21 -6.46 8.09
N MET A 103 1.12 -6.86 7.41
CA MET A 103 1.20 -7.75 6.25
C MET A 103 1.90 -7.09 5.06
N GLY A 104 1.64 -5.81 4.81
CA GLY A 104 2.29 -4.99 3.79
C GLY A 104 3.80 -4.92 4.00
N VAL A 105 4.25 -4.50 5.19
CA VAL A 105 5.66 -4.42 5.60
C VAL A 105 6.36 -5.77 5.39
N LYS A 106 5.75 -6.86 5.86
CA LYS A 106 6.29 -8.21 5.69
C LYS A 106 6.45 -8.60 4.22
N SER A 107 5.47 -8.28 3.39
CA SER A 107 5.48 -8.61 1.96
C SER A 107 6.52 -7.78 1.21
N LEU A 108 6.62 -6.48 1.50
CA LEU A 108 7.60 -5.58 0.89
C LEU A 108 9.04 -5.97 1.24
N HIS A 109 9.32 -6.35 2.49
CA HIS A 109 10.63 -6.90 2.84
C HIS A 109 10.96 -8.19 2.08
N ARG A 110 9.98 -9.07 1.88
CA ARG A 110 10.18 -10.27 1.05
C ARG A 110 10.51 -9.90 -0.39
N TYR A 111 9.83 -8.93 -0.97
CA TYR A 111 10.12 -8.46 -2.33
C TYR A 111 11.51 -7.83 -2.45
N LEU A 112 11.92 -7.02 -1.47
CA LEU A 112 13.28 -6.47 -1.42
C LEU A 112 14.36 -7.56 -1.37
N ASN A 113 14.12 -8.62 -0.59
CA ASN A 113 15.04 -9.75 -0.49
C ASN A 113 15.05 -10.60 -1.77
N GLN A 114 13.89 -10.80 -2.39
CA GLN A 114 13.74 -11.59 -3.61
C GLN A 114 14.36 -10.87 -4.82
N TYR A 115 14.07 -9.58 -4.98
CA TYR A 115 14.50 -8.74 -6.10
C TYR A 115 15.78 -7.97 -5.75
N HIS A 116 16.78 -8.69 -5.24
CA HIS A 116 18.04 -8.12 -4.76
C HIS A 116 18.84 -7.40 -5.84
N GLN A 117 18.59 -7.65 -7.13
CA GLN A 117 19.27 -6.93 -8.21
C GLN A 117 18.58 -5.64 -8.61
N ALA A 118 17.35 -5.36 -8.13
CA ALA A 118 16.64 -4.12 -8.46
C ALA A 118 17.49 -2.86 -8.20
N ASP A 119 17.31 -1.85 -9.04
CA ASP A 119 18.02 -0.57 -8.93
C ASP A 119 17.73 0.14 -7.59
N SER A 120 18.64 1.03 -7.22
CA SER A 120 18.58 1.77 -5.96
C SER A 120 17.30 2.56 -5.78
N ASP A 121 16.79 3.17 -6.86
CA ASP A 121 15.64 4.05 -6.76
C ASP A 121 14.36 3.24 -6.54
N SER A 122 14.21 2.12 -7.25
CA SER A 122 13.08 1.19 -7.08
C SER A 122 13.07 0.57 -5.67
N LYS A 123 14.24 0.20 -5.14
CA LYS A 123 14.38 -0.21 -3.73
C LYS A 123 14.05 0.92 -2.77
N GLY A 124 14.41 2.16 -3.11
CA GLY A 124 14.06 3.36 -2.36
C GLY A 124 12.55 3.61 -2.29
N ILE A 125 11.81 3.33 -3.37
CA ILE A 125 10.33 3.36 -3.36
C ILE A 125 9.78 2.31 -2.39
N ALA A 126 10.22 1.05 -2.50
CA ALA A 126 9.75 -0.01 -1.63
C ALA A 126 10.04 0.29 -0.15
N THR A 127 11.21 0.85 0.15
CA THR A 127 11.60 1.26 1.51
C THR A 127 10.74 2.41 2.04
N ARG A 128 10.42 3.40 1.19
CA ARG A 128 9.49 4.48 1.55
C ARG A 128 8.08 3.95 1.81
N LEU A 129 7.62 2.98 1.02
CA LEU A 129 6.32 2.35 1.24
C LEU A 129 6.30 1.56 2.58
N ILE A 130 7.35 0.80 2.89
CA ILE A 130 7.50 0.14 4.20
C ILE A 130 7.38 1.15 5.33
N GLN A 131 8.07 2.29 5.22
CA GLN A 131 8.03 3.34 6.24
C GLN A 131 6.61 3.91 6.43
N LEU A 132 5.87 4.13 5.34
CA LEU A 132 4.48 4.59 5.43
C LEU A 132 3.59 3.58 6.16
N GLU A 133 3.72 2.29 5.83
CA GLU A 133 2.94 1.22 6.47
C GLU A 133 3.29 1.10 7.96
N ASP A 134 4.58 1.12 8.30
CA ASP A 134 5.04 1.08 9.70
C ASP A 134 4.55 2.29 10.51
N ASP A 135 4.59 3.48 9.92
CA ASP A 135 4.16 4.70 10.60
C ASP A 135 2.65 4.76 10.75
N LEU A 136 1.88 4.33 9.75
CA LEU A 136 0.44 4.21 9.88
C LEU A 136 0.06 3.20 10.97
N ALA A 137 0.69 2.01 10.99
CA ALA A 137 0.47 1.02 12.04
C ALA A 137 0.78 1.57 13.45
N LYS A 138 1.86 2.34 13.60
CA LYS A 138 2.18 3.01 14.88
C LYS A 138 1.13 4.06 15.24
N GLN A 139 0.66 4.85 14.28
CA GLN A 139 -0.37 5.85 14.51
C GLN A 139 -1.70 5.21 14.94
N MET A 140 -2.06 4.06 14.39
CA MET A 140 -3.31 3.37 14.75
C MET A 140 -3.37 2.89 16.20
N ARG A 141 -2.22 2.66 16.84
CA ARG A 141 -2.15 2.20 18.25
C ARG A 141 -2.85 3.11 19.25
N LYS A 142 -3.03 4.40 18.94
CA LYS A 142 -3.74 5.35 19.82
C LYS A 142 -5.26 5.16 19.81
N TYR A 143 -5.78 4.34 18.89
CA TYR A 143 -7.21 4.06 18.72
C TYR A 143 -7.56 2.59 19.00
N LEU A 144 -6.60 1.78 19.48
CA LEU A 144 -6.83 0.40 19.93
C LEU A 144 -7.31 0.38 21.38
#